data_AF-A0A1G0ME93-F1
#
_entry.id   AF-A0A1G0ME93-F1
#
_cell.length_a   1.000
_cell.length_b   1.000
_cell.length_c   1.000
_cell.angle_alpha   90.00
_cell.angle_beta   90.00
_cell.angle_gamma   90.00
#
_symmetry.space_group_name_H-M   'P 1'
#
loop_
_entity.id
_entity.type
_entity.pdbx_description
1 polymer ?
#
loop_
_entity_poly.entity_id
_entity_poly.type
_entity_poly.pdbx_seq_one_letter_code
_entity_poly.pdbx_strand_id
1 'polypeptide(L)'
;MLAAATASAGEISATGEPQLKELSSPTASVLEELLLKSSTFESVDAFASYYARRFEGRRTTSGHRYNPDKLTAAHASLPMGTVVRVLNPATKQEVHVTINDRCASKPFHFIDLSRAAAKKIGLWGKGKIKVVIYPLLEERLEEPV
;
A
#
# COMPACT_ATOMS: atom_id res chain seq x y z
N MET A 1 0.07 -72.60 46.84
CA MET A 1 -0.76 -73.63 46.19
C MET A 1 -2.06 -72.98 45.77
N LEU A 2 -2.38 -73.06 44.46
CA LEU A 2 -3.71 -73.02 43.80
C LEU A 2 -4.70 -71.91 44.17
N ALA A 3 -5.56 -71.39 43.31
CA ALA A 3 -5.81 -71.40 41.87
C ALA A 3 -7.05 -70.49 41.67
N ALA A 4 -7.16 -69.87 40.49
CA ALA A 4 -8.36 -69.61 39.66
C ALA A 4 -9.68 -69.12 40.31
N ALA A 5 -10.64 -68.47 39.67
CA ALA A 5 -10.89 -67.74 38.42
C ALA A 5 -12.42 -67.51 38.41
N THR A 6 -12.95 -66.43 37.79
CA THR A 6 -14.26 -66.26 37.10
C THR A 6 -14.65 -64.77 37.11
N ALA A 7 -14.50 -64.00 36.03
CA ALA A 7 -15.29 -63.91 34.78
C ALA A 7 -16.43 -62.86 34.85
N SER A 8 -16.31 -61.76 34.10
CA SER A 8 -17.22 -61.37 33.01
C SER A 8 -17.03 -59.92 32.57
N ALA A 9 -17.15 -59.71 31.26
CA ALA A 9 -16.80 -58.54 30.48
C ALA A 9 -17.88 -57.43 30.47
N GLY A 10 -17.45 -56.23 30.07
CA GLY A 10 -18.33 -55.13 29.71
C GLY A 10 -17.55 -53.84 29.43
N GLU A 11 -16.87 -53.76 28.29
CA GLU A 11 -16.41 -52.50 27.70
C GLU A 11 -17.59 -51.61 27.29
N ILE A 12 -17.51 -50.31 27.57
CA ILE A 12 -17.87 -49.27 26.60
C ILE A 12 -17.10 -47.98 26.93
N SER A 13 -16.25 -47.63 25.98
CA SER A 13 -15.60 -46.34 25.78
C SER A 13 -16.61 -45.33 25.22
N ALA A 14 -16.58 -44.08 25.69
CA ALA A 14 -17.10 -42.90 24.98
C ALA A 14 -16.56 -41.59 25.58
N THR A 15 -15.37 -41.22 25.11
CA THR A 15 -15.00 -39.92 24.50
C THR A 15 -15.93 -38.71 24.64
N GLY A 16 -15.36 -37.54 24.94
CA GLY A 16 -16.02 -36.26 24.66
C GLY A 16 -15.35 -35.00 25.24
N GLU A 17 -14.12 -34.68 24.82
CA GLU A 17 -13.66 -33.28 24.84
C GLU A 17 -14.57 -32.43 23.95
N PRO A 18 -14.93 -31.18 24.30
CA PRO A 18 -15.65 -30.33 23.39
C PRO A 18 -14.69 -29.90 22.26
N GLN A 19 -14.80 -30.57 21.12
CA GLN A 19 -14.17 -30.14 19.88
C GLN A 19 -14.76 -28.79 19.46
N LEU A 20 -13.95 -27.74 19.54
CA LEU A 20 -14.16 -26.50 18.80
C LEU A 20 -14.05 -26.82 17.30
N LYS A 21 -15.21 -27.03 16.68
CA LYS A 21 -15.38 -27.16 15.23
C LYS A 21 -14.70 -25.98 14.54
N GLU A 22 -13.75 -26.27 13.67
CA GLU A 22 -13.26 -25.36 12.64
C GLU A 22 -14.46 -24.78 11.87
N LEU A 23 -14.68 -23.48 11.99
CA LEU A 23 -15.54 -22.75 11.07
C LEU A 23 -14.76 -22.49 9.78
N SER A 24 -14.85 -23.46 8.86
CA SER A 24 -14.56 -23.28 7.44
C SER A 24 -15.57 -22.29 6.85
N SER A 25 -15.32 -20.99 7.01
CA SER A 25 -16.23 -19.95 6.51
C SER A 25 -15.69 -19.33 5.21
N PRO A 26 -16.51 -19.27 4.14
CA PRO A 26 -16.16 -18.55 2.91
C PRO A 26 -16.06 -17.02 3.12
N THR A 27 -16.41 -16.53 4.31
CA THR A 27 -16.35 -15.12 4.69
C THR A 27 -14.94 -14.60 4.90
N ALA A 28 -14.01 -15.39 5.45
CA ALA A 28 -12.63 -14.92 5.62
C ALA A 28 -11.93 -14.70 4.28
N SER A 29 -12.10 -15.62 3.32
CA SER A 29 -11.51 -15.49 1.98
C SER A 29 -12.16 -14.39 1.14
N VAL A 30 -13.48 -14.18 1.27
CA VAL A 30 -14.17 -13.10 0.55
C VAL A 30 -13.81 -11.73 1.13
N LEU A 31 -13.61 -11.62 2.45
CA LEU A 31 -13.12 -10.39 3.07
C LEU A 31 -11.65 -10.11 2.70
N GLU A 32 -10.81 -11.14 2.65
CA GLU A 32 -9.42 -11.03 2.18
C GLU A 32 -9.36 -10.64 0.70
N GLU A 33 -10.20 -11.25 -0.15
CA GLU A 33 -10.31 -10.94 -1.57
C GLU A 33 -10.90 -9.53 -1.81
N LEU A 34 -11.87 -9.11 -1.01
CA LEU A 34 -12.44 -7.75 -1.06
C LEU A 34 -11.44 -6.71 -0.54
N LEU A 35 -10.65 -7.01 0.49
CA LEU A 35 -9.55 -6.15 0.93
C LEU A 35 -8.47 -6.02 -0.14
N LEU A 36 -8.10 -7.12 -0.81
CA LEU A 36 -7.13 -7.08 -1.91
C LEU A 36 -7.66 -6.23 -3.09
N LYS A 37 -8.94 -6.38 -3.43
CA LYS A 37 -9.59 -5.63 -4.51
C LYS A 37 -9.83 -4.16 -4.15
N SER A 38 -10.10 -3.85 -2.90
CA SER A 38 -10.34 -2.47 -2.46
C SER A 38 -9.04 -1.72 -2.23
N SER A 39 -7.96 -2.38 -1.80
CA SER A 39 -6.70 -1.74 -1.40
C SER A 39 -5.79 -1.30 -2.55
N THR A 40 -6.07 -1.73 -3.78
CA THR A 40 -5.21 -1.45 -4.92
C THR A 40 -5.98 -0.63 -5.96
N PHE A 41 -5.81 0.70 -5.96
CA PHE A 41 -6.18 1.46 -7.14
C PHE A 41 -5.41 0.92 -8.34
N GLU A 42 -6.08 0.80 -9.49
CA GLU A 42 -5.43 0.37 -10.73
C GLU A 42 -4.19 1.22 -10.98
N SER A 43 -3.12 0.54 -11.41
CA SER A 43 -1.89 1.20 -11.79
C SER A 43 -2.11 2.03 -13.05
N VAL A 44 -1.56 3.24 -13.08
CA VAL A 44 -1.76 4.14 -14.22
C VAL A 44 -0.41 4.48 -14.85
N ASP A 45 -0.33 4.36 -16.18
CA ASP A 45 0.80 4.87 -16.95
C ASP A 45 0.80 6.41 -16.95
N ALA A 46 1.92 7.00 -16.53
CA ALA A 46 2.05 8.43 -16.37
C ALA A 46 3.42 8.95 -16.82
N PHE A 47 3.53 10.27 -16.91
CA PHE A 47 4.81 10.95 -17.02
C PHE A 47 5.20 11.58 -15.69
N ALA A 48 6.45 11.38 -15.28
CA ALA A 48 7.02 12.04 -14.12
C ALA A 48 7.93 13.20 -14.56
N SER A 49 7.80 14.33 -13.87
CA SER A 49 8.81 15.40 -13.85
C SER A 49 9.18 15.73 -12.41
N TYR A 50 9.97 16.78 -12.18
CA TYR A 50 10.30 17.23 -10.83
C TYR A 50 10.32 18.75 -10.71
N TYR A 51 10.06 19.24 -9.50
CA TYR A 51 10.04 20.67 -9.22
C TYR A 51 11.39 21.36 -9.49
N ALA A 52 11.31 22.53 -10.13
CA ALA A 52 12.46 23.41 -10.26
C ALA A 52 12.86 24.02 -8.90
N ARG A 53 14.15 24.31 -8.73
CA ARG A 53 14.71 24.86 -7.47
C ARG A 53 13.99 26.11 -6.96
N ARG A 54 13.48 26.97 -7.86
CA ARG A 54 12.74 28.21 -7.50
C ARG A 54 11.47 28.01 -6.67
N PHE A 55 10.95 26.78 -6.59
CA PHE A 55 9.76 26.46 -5.80
C PHE A 55 10.10 26.14 -4.34
N GLU A 56 11.37 25.93 -4.00
CA GLU A 56 11.83 25.67 -2.63
C GLU A 56 11.30 26.73 -1.65
N GLY A 57 10.67 26.28 -0.57
CA GLY A 57 10.09 27.14 0.45
C GLY A 57 8.75 27.80 0.08
N ARG A 58 8.24 27.68 -1.15
CA ARG A 58 6.89 28.17 -1.50
C ARG A 58 5.81 27.31 -0.86
N ARG A 59 4.63 27.89 -0.60
CA ARG A 59 3.48 27.12 -0.09
C ARG A 59 2.94 26.21 -1.18
N THR A 60 2.69 24.95 -0.81
CA THR A 60 1.92 23.98 -1.60
C THR A 60 0.43 24.15 -1.33
N THR A 61 -0.40 23.45 -2.11
CA THR A 61 -1.86 23.44 -1.94
C THR A 61 -2.29 22.87 -0.59
N SER A 62 -1.52 21.95 0.01
CA SER A 62 -1.76 21.48 1.38
C SER A 62 -1.45 22.51 2.47
N GLY A 63 -0.90 23.68 2.12
CA GLY A 63 -0.56 24.75 3.04
C GLY A 63 0.85 24.67 3.63
N HIS A 64 1.53 23.53 3.51
CA HIS A 64 2.93 23.38 3.94
C HIS A 64 3.90 24.02 2.94
N ARG A 65 5.10 24.37 3.38
CA ARG A 65 6.16 24.82 2.47
C ARG A 65 6.78 23.63 1.75
N TYR A 66 6.97 23.75 0.43
CA TYR A 66 7.67 22.75 -0.37
C TYR A 66 9.11 22.59 0.14
N ASN A 67 9.46 21.35 0.47
CA ASN A 67 10.80 20.95 0.87
C ASN A 67 11.33 19.95 -0.18
N PRO A 68 12.42 20.26 -0.91
CA PRO A 68 12.93 19.41 -1.97
C PRO A 68 13.51 18.08 -1.47
N ASP A 69 13.79 17.96 -0.17
CA ASP A 69 14.39 16.78 0.45
C ASP A 69 13.36 15.81 1.02
N LYS A 70 12.07 16.20 1.09
CA LYS A 70 10.97 15.31 1.45
C LYS A 70 10.47 14.53 0.25
N LEU A 71 9.93 13.33 0.48
CA LEU A 71 9.33 12.47 -0.54
C LEU A 71 7.87 12.85 -0.79
N THR A 72 7.68 13.98 -1.45
CA THR A 72 6.35 14.47 -1.83
C THR A 72 6.19 14.62 -3.32
N ALA A 73 4.96 14.76 -3.78
CA ALA A 73 4.62 15.00 -5.18
C ALA A 73 3.36 15.83 -5.35
N ALA A 74 3.21 16.40 -6.55
CA ALA A 74 1.99 17.06 -7.00
C ALA A 74 1.26 16.20 -8.02
N HIS A 75 -0.07 16.21 -7.92
CA HIS A 75 -0.93 15.50 -8.84
C HIS A 75 -2.24 16.28 -9.04
N ALA A 76 -2.83 16.19 -10.23
CA ALA A 76 -4.01 16.98 -10.61
C ALA A 76 -5.26 16.65 -9.76
N SER A 77 -5.58 15.35 -9.59
CA SER A 77 -6.86 14.91 -9.02
C SER A 77 -6.76 14.06 -7.73
N LEU A 78 -5.74 13.20 -7.58
CA LEU A 78 -5.56 12.36 -6.39
C LEU A 78 -5.75 13.14 -5.06
N PRO A 79 -6.43 12.58 -4.05
CA PRO A 79 -6.62 13.26 -2.77
C PRO A 79 -5.28 13.70 -2.13
N MET A 80 -5.33 14.81 -1.37
CA MET A 80 -4.19 15.22 -0.56
C MET A 80 -3.93 14.18 0.53
N GLY A 81 -2.67 13.84 0.77
CA GLY A 81 -2.26 12.81 1.72
C GLY A 81 -2.20 11.41 1.14
N THR A 82 -2.73 11.16 -0.07
CA THR A 82 -2.58 9.86 -0.73
C THR A 82 -1.10 9.53 -0.90
N VAL A 83 -0.71 8.33 -0.50
CA VAL A 83 0.62 7.79 -0.79
C VAL A 83 0.57 7.12 -2.15
N VAL A 84 1.57 7.37 -2.97
CA VAL A 84 1.68 6.84 -4.33
C VAL A 84 3.02 6.18 -4.47
N ARG A 85 3.03 4.90 -4.84
CA ARG A 85 4.24 4.24 -5.33
C ARG A 85 4.46 4.61 -6.78
N VAL A 86 5.64 5.14 -7.08
CA VAL A 86 6.05 5.57 -8.42
C VAL A 86 7.16 4.65 -8.89
N LEU A 87 6.91 3.87 -9.93
CA LEU A 87 7.83 2.91 -10.51
C LEU A 87 8.39 3.46 -11.83
N ASN A 88 9.71 3.46 -11.98
CA ASN A 88 10.37 3.64 -13.27
C ASN A 88 10.54 2.26 -13.95
N PRO A 89 9.76 1.94 -15.00
CA PRO A 89 9.79 0.61 -15.61
C PRO A 89 11.12 0.28 -16.30
N ALA A 90 11.90 1.31 -16.67
CA ALA A 90 13.18 1.14 -17.37
C ALA A 90 14.32 0.76 -16.41
N THR A 91 14.34 1.29 -15.19
CA THR A 91 15.39 1.00 -14.19
C THR A 91 14.92 0.07 -13.06
N LYS A 92 13.62 -0.21 -12.99
CA LYS A 92 12.96 -0.92 -11.88
C LYS A 92 13.11 -0.23 -10.52
N GLN A 93 13.55 1.03 -10.51
CA GLN A 93 13.61 1.82 -9.28
C GLN A 93 12.23 2.39 -8.96
N GLU A 94 11.90 2.42 -7.67
CA GLU A 94 10.63 2.93 -7.19
C GLU A 94 10.79 3.84 -5.97
N VAL A 95 9.77 4.65 -5.72
CA VAL A 95 9.71 5.53 -4.55
C VAL A 95 8.26 5.72 -4.13
N HIS A 96 8.02 5.75 -2.81
CA HIS A 96 6.74 6.15 -2.25
C HIS A 96 6.76 7.65 -1.98
N VAL A 97 5.72 8.35 -2.44
CA VAL A 97 5.57 9.80 -2.26
C VAL A 97 4.18 10.12 -1.75
N THR A 98 4.09 11.14 -0.89
CA THR A 98 2.80 11.68 -0.45
C THR A 98 2.36 12.81 -1.37
N ILE A 99 1.12 12.76 -1.85
CA ILE A 99 0.52 13.86 -2.62
C ILE A 99 0.22 15.02 -1.67
N ASN A 100 0.90 16.15 -1.86
CA ASN A 100 0.72 17.32 -1.01
C ASN A 100 0.56 18.63 -1.78
N ASP A 101 0.51 18.57 -3.12
CA ASP A 101 0.33 19.72 -3.97
C ASP A 101 -0.47 19.40 -5.25
N ARG A 102 -0.88 20.45 -5.95
CA ARG A 102 -1.62 20.37 -7.21
C ARG A 102 -0.75 20.82 -8.37
N CYS A 103 -0.77 20.06 -9.46
CA CYS A 103 -0.24 20.48 -10.74
C CYS A 103 -1.40 20.76 -11.71
N ALA A 104 -1.14 21.52 -12.77
CA ALA A 104 -2.11 21.73 -13.82
C ALA A 104 -2.56 20.39 -14.43
N SER A 105 -3.85 20.29 -14.76
CA SER A 105 -4.38 19.15 -15.50
C SER A 105 -3.77 19.14 -16.90
N LYS A 106 -3.30 17.97 -17.34
CA LYS A 106 -2.70 17.75 -18.66
C LYS A 106 -3.48 16.65 -19.39
N PRO A 107 -3.40 16.55 -20.72
CA PRO A 107 -4.08 15.49 -21.49
C PRO A 107 -3.65 14.06 -21.11
N PHE A 108 -2.52 13.92 -20.41
CA PHE A 108 -1.97 12.65 -19.93
C PHE A 108 -1.75 12.73 -18.43
N HIS A 109 -1.81 11.58 -17.74
CA HIS A 109 -1.48 11.49 -16.33
C HIS A 109 -0.05 11.99 -16.08
N PHE A 110 0.08 12.87 -15.10
CA PHE A 110 1.33 13.54 -14.78
C PHE A 110 1.52 13.60 -13.28
N ILE A 111 2.75 13.39 -12.85
CA ILE A 111 3.16 13.54 -11.46
C ILE A 111 4.44 14.36 -11.38
N ASP A 112 4.40 15.43 -10.59
CA ASP A 112 5.57 16.30 -10.41
C ASP A 112 6.21 15.96 -9.06
N LEU A 113 7.36 15.31 -9.11
CA LEU A 113 8.06 14.79 -7.94
C LEU A 113 8.90 15.87 -7.23
N SER A 114 9.11 15.65 -5.94
CA SER A 114 10.21 16.30 -5.21
C SER A 114 11.57 15.95 -5.81
N ARG A 115 12.57 16.78 -5.55
CA ARG A 115 13.96 16.53 -5.97
C ARG A 115 14.49 15.22 -5.38
N ALA A 116 14.23 14.95 -4.10
CA ALA A 116 14.63 13.70 -3.46
C ALA A 116 14.01 12.47 -4.13
N ALA A 117 12.70 12.49 -4.40
CA ALA A 117 12.03 11.39 -5.09
C ALA A 117 12.55 11.19 -6.52
N ALA A 118 12.77 12.28 -7.26
CA ALA A 118 13.31 12.23 -8.61
C ALA A 118 14.72 11.60 -8.67
N LYS A 119 15.58 11.86 -7.68
CA LYS A 119 16.88 11.20 -7.57
C LYS A 119 16.74 9.70 -7.35
N LYS A 120 15.83 9.27 -6.47
CA LYS A 120 15.63 7.85 -6.13
C LYS A 120 15.20 6.99 -7.33
N ILE A 121 14.40 7.53 -8.24
CA ILE A 121 13.91 6.79 -9.42
C ILE A 121 14.73 7.03 -10.71
N GLY A 122 15.86 7.73 -10.61
CA GLY A 122 16.73 8.01 -11.76
C GLY A 122 16.14 9.01 -12.77
N LEU A 123 15.27 9.93 -12.31
CA LEU A 123 14.74 11.05 -13.07
C LEU A 123 15.64 12.29 -13.01
N TRP A 124 16.49 12.42 -11.98
CA TRP A 124 17.36 13.58 -11.81
C TRP A 124 18.22 13.84 -13.06
N GLY A 125 18.30 15.11 -13.48
CA GLY A 125 19.01 15.52 -14.70
C GLY A 125 18.25 15.25 -16.02
N LYS A 126 17.11 14.57 -15.98
CA LYS A 126 16.24 14.33 -17.14
C LYS A 126 15.03 15.27 -17.09
N GLY A 127 14.48 15.66 -18.22
CA GLY A 127 13.30 16.54 -18.24
C GLY A 127 12.02 15.85 -17.77
N LYS A 128 11.69 14.71 -18.37
CA LYS A 128 10.54 13.86 -18.03
C LYS A 128 10.83 12.40 -18.37
N ILE A 129 10.22 11.47 -17.65
CA ILE A 129 10.28 10.03 -17.93
C ILE A 129 8.89 9.40 -17.88
N LYS A 130 8.71 8.23 -18.50
CA LYS A 130 7.53 7.39 -18.29
C LYS A 130 7.66 6.65 -16.96
N VAL A 131 6.57 6.58 -16.21
CA VAL A 131 6.46 5.86 -14.93
C VAL A 131 5.11 5.15 -14.86
N VAL A 132 5.01 4.19 -13.95
CA VAL A 132 3.74 3.61 -13.52
C VAL A 132 3.47 4.09 -12.10
N ILE A 133 2.29 4.65 -11.85
CA ILE A 133 1.87 5.08 -10.51
C ILE A 133 0.85 4.12 -9.92
N TYR A 134 1.02 3.78 -8.64
CA TYR A 134 0.10 2.96 -7.86
C TYR A 134 -0.38 3.80 -6.67
N PRO A 135 -1.60 4.36 -6.71
CA PRO A 135 -2.17 5.00 -5.52
C PRO A 135 -2.39 3.93 -4.45
N LEU A 136 -1.77 4.12 -3.30
CA LEU A 136 -1.90 3.23 -2.16
C LEU A 136 -3.04 3.76 -1.28
N LEU A 137 -3.99 2.87 -0.99
CA LEU A 137 -4.91 3.07 0.12
C LEU A 137 -4.18 2.59 1.37
N GLU A 138 -3.34 3.45 1.94
CA GLU A 138 -3.10 3.29 3.36
C GLU A 138 -4.43 3.62 4.04
N GLU A 139 -5.13 2.58 4.52
CA GLU A 139 -6.00 2.77 5.66
C GLU A 139 -5.15 3.45 6.72
N ARG A 140 -5.57 4.64 7.16
CA ARG A 140 -4.98 5.27 8.33
C ARG A 140 -5.14 4.30 9.48
N LEU A 141 -4.14 3.47 9.72
CA LEU A 141 -3.91 2.90 11.04
C LEU A 141 -3.47 4.10 11.87
N GLU A 142 -4.45 4.80 12.44
CA GLU A 142 -4.22 5.78 13.48
C GLU A 142 -3.44 5.06 14.59
N GLU A 143 -2.17 5.41 14.79
CA GLU A 143 -1.50 5.01 16.02
C GLU A 143 -2.18 5.75 17.18
N PRO A 144 -2.62 5.04 18.23
CA PRO A 144 -3.18 5.69 19.40
C PRO A 144 -2.09 6.55 20.06
N VAL A 145 -2.45 7.79 20.35
CA VAL A 145 -1.63 8.82 21.02
C VAL A 145 -1.18 8.37 22.41
#